data_AF-A0A438DUV7-F1
#
_entry.id   AF-A0A438DUV7-F1
#
_cell.length_a   1.000
_cell.length_b   1.000
_cell.length_c   1.000
_cell.angle_alpha   90.00
_cell.angle_beta   90.00
_cell.angle_gamma   90.00
#
_symmetry.space_group_name_H-M   'P 1'
#
loop_
_entity.id
_entity.type
_entity.pdbx_description
1 polymer ?
#
loop_
_entity_poly.entity_id
_entity_poly.type
_entity_poly.pdbx_seq_one_letter_code
_entity_poly.pdbx_strand_id
1 'polypeptide(L)'
;MIEASYTQPAYKLLSFSSLPSSSLLQILEYLTRQSTQSAATKWGFVCHSSADPFPVSVVAPFCFFFCFLAPALLLQLVAWILLISMKAAFLGDGRLMGGDGIYIFLRKGIEDLALSLGFSFSEAYDALDPNGNITIKWDIMSWTPDGYVAVVTMYNFQQYRHIQSPGWSLQWTWAKKEVIWSMLGGQTTEQGDCSRFKGNVPHCCKKDPTVVDLLPGTPYNQQIANCCKGGVVSSWVQDPANAASSFQVSVGSAGTTNKTVRLPKNFTLKAPGPGYTCGPAKIVKPTRFVTQDGRRVTQALSKFLDEDYRVFWIHLCTSFNFSDLDVTWNVTCTYSQFLSQKTPTCCVSLSSFYNNTIVPCPTCTCGCQNNITQPGSCVEEDSPYLASVVSGSGKNSYTPLVQCTKHMCPIRVHWHVKLSYKEYWRVKVTITNFNYRMNYTQWNLVVQHPNFDNLTQIFSFNYKSLTPYAAINDTAMLWGVKFYNDLLMQAGPLGNVQSELLFRKDKSTFTFEKGWAFPRRIYFNGDNCVMPPPDSYPWLPNATSRTSTSLLTLIMVLLSALLLLNAHV
;
A
#
# COMPACT_ATOMS: atom_id res chain seq x y z
N MET A 1 17.86 47.97 -43.77
CA MET A 1 18.84 48.78 -43.02
C MET A 1 18.97 48.10 -41.65
N ILE A 2 19.83 47.08 -41.48
CA ILE A 2 21.32 47.13 -41.36
C ILE A 2 21.66 48.03 -40.14
N GLU A 3 21.99 47.44 -38.98
CA GLU A 3 23.35 47.33 -38.37
C GLU A 3 24.06 48.69 -38.17
N ALA A 4 24.84 49.00 -37.12
CA ALA A 4 25.29 48.37 -35.89
C ALA A 4 26.04 49.46 -35.06
N SER A 5 26.47 49.14 -33.82
CA SER A 5 27.58 49.75 -33.03
C SER A 5 27.41 51.18 -32.47
N TYR A 6 28.00 51.62 -31.35
CA TYR A 6 28.64 51.11 -30.11
C TYR A 6 29.03 52.37 -29.31
N THR A 7 28.96 52.39 -27.98
CA THR A 7 30.04 52.87 -27.08
C THR A 7 29.66 52.76 -25.59
N GLN A 8 30.55 52.12 -24.81
CA GLN A 8 30.58 52.08 -23.33
C GLN A 8 31.09 53.41 -22.74
N PRO A 9 30.99 53.60 -21.40
CA PRO A 9 32.24 53.68 -20.65
C PRO A 9 32.27 52.95 -19.28
N ALA A 10 33.39 52.24 -19.09
CA ALA A 10 34.27 52.18 -17.92
C ALA A 10 33.70 51.86 -16.51
N TYR A 11 33.77 50.58 -16.13
CA TYR A 11 33.95 50.15 -14.73
C TYR A 11 35.45 50.03 -14.43
N LYS A 12 35.91 50.81 -13.44
CA LYS A 12 37.29 50.81 -12.96
C LYS A 12 37.49 49.59 -12.05
N LEU A 13 38.21 48.59 -12.54
CA LEU A 13 38.81 47.52 -11.74
C LEU A 13 39.87 48.15 -10.83
N LEU A 14 39.68 48.06 -9.51
CA LEU A 14 40.75 48.25 -8.54
C LEU A 14 41.18 46.89 -8.00
N SER A 15 42.45 46.61 -8.24
CA SER A 15 43.24 45.50 -7.71
C SER A 15 43.30 45.56 -6.19
N PHE A 16 42.88 44.49 -5.52
CA PHE A 16 43.17 44.27 -4.10
C PHE A 16 44.50 43.52 -3.97
N SER A 17 45.59 44.25 -4.03
CA SER A 17 46.87 43.81 -3.46
C SER A 17 47.09 44.61 -2.18
N SER A 18 47.37 43.88 -1.09
CA SER A 18 47.77 44.31 0.25
C SER A 18 46.73 44.98 1.16
N LEU A 19 45.94 44.16 1.89
CA LEU A 19 45.41 44.51 3.23
C LEU A 19 45.34 43.24 4.10
N PRO A 20 45.65 43.32 5.42
CA PRO A 20 45.84 42.15 6.29
C PRO A 20 44.53 41.49 6.75
N SER A 21 44.63 40.23 7.17
CA SER A 21 43.56 39.25 7.45
C SER A 21 42.62 39.55 8.64
N SER A 22 42.63 40.77 9.20
CA SER A 22 41.75 41.15 10.32
C SER A 22 40.50 41.95 9.92
N SER A 23 40.35 42.33 8.64
CA SER A 23 39.28 43.25 8.19
C SER A 23 38.02 42.54 7.63
N LEU A 24 38.09 41.23 7.36
CA LEU A 24 36.98 40.46 6.77
C LEU A 24 35.92 40.04 7.80
N LEU A 25 36.33 39.84 9.07
CA LEU A 25 35.42 39.52 10.17
C LEU A 25 34.52 40.72 10.54
N GLN A 26 35.05 41.94 10.48
CA GLN A 26 34.29 43.16 10.82
C GLN A 26 33.23 43.52 9.76
N ILE A 27 33.46 43.18 8.48
CA ILE A 27 32.48 43.40 7.40
C ILE A 27 31.33 42.37 7.51
N LEU A 28 31.63 41.13 7.91
CA LEU A 28 30.63 40.09 8.16
C LEU A 28 29.79 40.36 9.42
N GLU A 29 30.37 40.92 10.48
CA GLU A 29 29.63 41.39 11.68
C GLU A 29 28.75 42.62 11.39
N TYR A 30 29.19 43.53 10.51
CA TYR A 30 28.38 44.69 10.10
C TYR A 30 27.16 44.30 9.27
N LEU A 31 27.32 43.34 8.34
CA LEU A 31 26.23 42.85 7.48
C LEU A 31 25.22 41.97 8.24
N THR A 32 25.66 41.20 9.26
CA THR A 32 24.76 40.42 10.13
C THR A 32 24.00 41.29 11.13
N ARG A 33 24.58 42.42 11.60
CA ARG A 33 23.83 43.40 12.42
C ARG A 33 22.73 44.11 11.64
N GLN A 34 22.95 44.49 10.38
CA GLN A 34 21.91 45.17 9.58
C GLN A 34 20.71 44.28 9.22
N SER A 35 20.87 42.96 9.09
CA SER A 35 19.72 42.07 8.80
C SER A 35 18.80 41.88 10.00
N THR A 36 19.31 41.99 11.23
CA THR A 36 18.52 41.81 12.47
C THR A 36 17.79 43.07 12.93
N GLN A 37 18.22 44.27 12.54
CA GLN A 37 17.56 45.53 12.94
C GLN A 37 16.44 45.99 11.99
N SER A 38 16.42 45.56 10.72
CA SER A 38 15.36 45.98 9.76
C SER A 38 14.02 45.24 9.95
N ALA A 39 14.01 44.10 10.66
CA ALA A 39 12.80 43.29 10.86
C ALA A 39 11.96 43.71 12.09
N ALA A 40 12.52 44.47 13.04
CA ALA A 40 11.87 44.77 14.32
C ALA A 40 11.12 46.11 14.37
N THR A 41 11.25 46.98 13.36
CA THR A 41 10.72 48.38 13.42
C THR A 41 9.57 48.66 12.47
N LYS A 42 8.90 47.65 11.91
CA LYS A 42 7.76 47.85 10.99
C LYS A 42 6.43 47.21 11.38
N TRP A 43 6.35 46.57 12.56
CA TRP A 43 5.10 46.00 13.08
C TRP A 43 5.00 46.29 14.58
N GLY A 44 4.53 47.48 14.93
CA GLY A 44 4.30 47.87 16.32
C GLY A 44 3.21 47.01 16.96
N PHE A 45 3.53 46.35 18.07
CA PHE A 45 2.54 45.74 18.97
C PHE A 45 2.95 46.01 20.42
N VAL A 46 2.05 46.69 21.14
CA VAL A 46 2.08 46.92 22.59
C VAL A 46 1.24 45.81 23.24
N CYS A 47 1.81 45.07 24.20
CA CYS A 47 1.07 44.07 24.98
C CYS A 47 0.73 44.62 26.38
N HIS A 48 -0.56 44.54 26.76
CA HIS A 48 -1.03 44.68 28.14
C HIS A 48 -1.37 43.31 28.73
N SER A 49 -1.08 43.15 30.02
CA SER A 49 -1.18 41.90 30.79
C SER A 49 -2.53 41.77 31.53
N SER A 50 -3.22 40.63 31.44
CA SER A 50 -4.03 40.03 32.52
C SER A 50 -4.52 38.60 32.15
N ALA A 51 -4.93 37.85 33.18
CA ALA A 51 -4.89 36.38 33.35
C ALA A 51 -6.08 35.55 32.77
N ASP A 52 -5.74 34.33 32.29
CA ASP A 52 -6.45 33.01 32.15
C ASP A 52 -7.95 32.86 31.74
N PRO A 53 -8.45 31.70 31.20
CA PRO A 53 -7.81 30.52 30.55
C PRO A 53 -8.46 30.01 29.21
N PHE A 54 -7.64 29.60 28.20
CA PHE A 54 -7.80 28.63 27.04
C PHE A 54 -9.12 28.52 26.17
N PRO A 55 -9.15 27.94 24.91
CA PRO A 55 -8.14 27.20 24.11
C PRO A 55 -8.08 27.47 22.55
N VAL A 56 -7.04 26.90 21.89
CA VAL A 56 -6.86 26.53 20.44
C VAL A 56 -6.80 27.60 19.32
N SER A 57 -5.58 27.95 18.88
CA SER A 57 -5.16 27.99 17.45
C SER A 57 -3.74 28.54 17.30
N VAL A 58 -2.70 27.70 17.45
CA VAL A 58 -1.33 28.05 17.06
C VAL A 58 -0.65 26.82 16.45
N VAL A 59 -1.01 26.47 15.21
CA VAL A 59 -0.25 25.48 14.42
C VAL A 59 0.30 26.10 13.12
N ALA A 60 -0.08 27.33 12.78
CA ALA A 60 0.43 28.02 11.61
C ALA A 60 1.89 28.54 11.70
N PRO A 61 2.49 28.88 12.88
CA PRO A 61 3.87 29.38 12.88
C PRO A 61 4.93 28.27 12.99
N PHE A 62 4.58 27.04 13.34
CA PHE A 62 5.56 25.95 13.50
C PHE A 62 6.03 25.35 12.16
N CYS A 63 5.17 25.26 11.13
CA CYS A 63 5.58 24.77 9.82
C CYS A 63 6.47 25.78 9.06
N PHE A 64 6.26 27.09 9.25
CA PHE A 64 7.12 28.12 8.64
C PHE A 64 8.52 28.12 9.27
N PHE A 65 8.63 27.84 10.57
CA PHE A 65 9.93 27.68 11.22
C PHE A 65 10.70 26.46 10.70
N PHE A 66 10.03 25.31 10.49
CA PHE A 66 10.72 24.09 10.04
C PHE A 66 11.15 24.10 8.55
N CYS A 67 10.38 24.74 7.66
CA CYS A 67 10.76 24.81 6.23
C CYS A 67 12.00 25.68 5.96
N PHE A 68 12.32 26.65 6.83
CA PHE A 68 13.50 27.51 6.67
C PHE A 68 14.69 27.06 7.53
N LEU A 69 14.47 26.30 8.60
CA LEU A 69 15.55 25.74 9.41
C LEU A 69 16.22 24.53 8.74
N ALA A 70 15.50 23.69 7.99
CA ALA A 70 16.10 22.52 7.35
C ALA A 70 17.17 22.87 6.27
N PRO A 71 16.97 23.86 5.38
CA PRO A 71 18.01 24.29 4.45
C PRO A 71 19.16 25.04 5.15
N ALA A 72 18.86 25.81 6.19
CA ALA A 72 19.86 26.57 6.95
C ALA A 72 20.78 25.66 7.78
N LEU A 73 20.23 24.60 8.40
CA LEU A 73 21.01 23.56 9.06
C LEU A 73 21.85 22.76 8.08
N LEU A 74 21.32 22.45 6.89
CA LEU A 74 22.10 21.76 5.84
C LEU A 74 23.28 22.62 5.37
N LEU A 75 23.08 23.93 5.18
CA LEU A 75 24.13 24.89 4.84
C LEU A 75 25.16 25.04 5.97
N GLN A 76 24.71 25.05 7.23
CA GLN A 76 25.62 25.07 8.37
C GLN A 76 26.42 23.77 8.50
N LEU A 77 25.81 22.61 8.26
CA LEU A 77 26.49 21.31 8.29
C LEU A 77 27.50 21.18 7.14
N VAL A 78 27.15 21.63 5.93
CA VAL A 78 28.08 21.69 4.79
C VAL A 78 29.22 22.65 5.07
N ALA A 79 28.95 23.83 5.66
CA ALA A 79 29.99 24.77 6.06
C ALA A 79 30.89 24.20 7.17
N TRP A 80 30.33 23.45 8.13
CA TRP A 80 31.09 22.79 9.19
C TRP A 80 31.96 21.64 8.65
N ILE A 81 31.42 20.84 7.74
CA ILE A 81 32.16 19.77 7.05
C ILE A 81 33.29 20.36 6.20
N LEU A 82 33.04 21.46 5.49
CA LEU A 82 34.08 22.19 4.74
C LEU A 82 35.15 22.76 5.67
N LEU A 83 34.78 23.33 6.81
CA LEU A 83 35.71 23.84 7.83
C LEU A 83 36.57 22.74 8.47
N ILE A 84 35.97 21.58 8.76
CA ILE A 84 36.69 20.42 9.28
C ILE A 84 37.63 19.85 8.22
N SER A 85 37.17 19.79 6.96
CA SER A 85 37.99 19.34 5.82
C SER A 85 39.17 20.28 5.56
N MET A 86 38.98 21.60 5.71
CA MET A 86 40.06 22.60 5.60
C MET A 86 41.05 22.52 6.76
N LYS A 87 40.61 22.19 7.98
CA LYS A 87 41.50 21.97 9.13
C LYS A 87 42.29 20.66 9.03
N ALA A 88 41.68 19.60 8.48
CA ALA A 88 42.33 18.30 8.29
C ALA A 88 43.34 18.26 7.12
N ALA A 89 43.30 19.25 6.22
CA ALA A 89 44.26 19.39 5.11
C ALA A 89 45.67 19.85 5.54
N PHE A 90 45.85 20.20 6.82
CA PHE A 90 47.14 20.55 7.41
C PHE A 90 47.63 19.41 8.31
N LEU A 91 48.76 18.78 7.97
CA LEU A 91 49.52 18.03 8.96
C LEU A 91 50.08 19.01 10.01
N GLY A 92 50.27 18.52 11.24
CA GLY A 92 50.74 19.29 12.41
C GLY A 92 52.05 20.07 12.22
N ASP A 93 52.77 19.87 11.12
CA ASP A 93 53.99 20.59 10.75
C ASP A 93 53.79 21.62 9.61
N GLY A 94 52.55 21.97 9.26
CA GLY A 94 52.24 23.12 8.38
C GLY A 94 52.45 22.90 6.88
N ARG A 95 52.56 21.64 6.39
CA ARG A 95 52.56 21.33 4.94
C ARG A 95 51.21 20.78 4.48
N LEU A 96 50.77 21.26 3.30
CA LEU A 96 49.55 20.81 2.61
C LEU A 96 49.70 19.35 2.14
N MET A 97 48.69 18.52 2.37
CA MET A 97 48.60 17.18 1.79
C MET A 97 48.57 17.26 0.25
N GLY A 98 49.34 16.39 -0.42
CA GLY A 98 49.31 16.26 -1.89
C GLY A 98 47.93 15.79 -2.38
N GLY A 99 47.55 16.20 -3.60
CA GLY A 99 46.19 16.08 -4.14
C GLY A 99 45.54 14.69 -4.06
N ASP A 100 46.33 13.62 -4.14
CA ASP A 100 45.83 12.24 -4.02
C ASP A 100 45.37 11.86 -2.60
N GLY A 101 45.96 12.47 -1.56
CA GLY A 101 45.58 12.22 -0.16
C GLY A 101 44.26 12.88 0.23
N ILE A 102 43.97 14.08 -0.31
CA ILE A 102 42.72 14.81 -0.07
C ILE A 102 41.53 14.06 -0.70
N TYR A 103 41.73 13.46 -1.87
CA TYR A 103 40.68 12.70 -2.55
C TYR A 103 40.28 11.43 -1.78
N ILE A 104 41.25 10.70 -1.23
CA ILE A 104 40.99 9.49 -0.43
C ILE A 104 40.27 9.83 0.88
N PHE A 105 40.66 10.93 1.54
CA PHE A 105 40.05 11.35 2.81
C PHE A 105 38.60 11.84 2.63
N LEU A 106 38.33 12.59 1.56
CA LEU A 106 36.97 13.01 1.20
C LEU A 106 36.08 11.82 0.82
N ARG A 107 36.62 10.83 0.10
CA ARG A 107 35.87 9.61 -0.25
C ARG A 107 35.50 8.78 0.98
N LYS A 108 36.44 8.58 1.90
CA LYS A 108 36.21 7.87 3.18
C LYS A 108 35.19 8.59 4.06
N GLY A 109 35.30 9.93 4.15
CA GLY A 109 34.35 10.75 4.90
C GLY A 109 32.93 10.77 4.31
N ILE A 110 32.79 10.70 2.98
CA ILE A 110 31.48 10.59 2.32
C ILE A 110 30.87 9.19 2.52
N GLU A 111 31.68 8.12 2.50
CA GLU A 111 31.22 6.76 2.81
C GLU A 111 30.74 6.63 4.27
N ASP A 112 31.46 7.21 5.24
CA ASP A 112 31.08 7.18 6.66
C ASP A 112 29.88 8.11 7.00
N LEU A 113 29.69 9.22 6.27
CA LEU A 113 28.52 10.08 6.41
C LEU A 113 27.25 9.43 5.81
N ALA A 114 27.39 8.65 4.74
CA ALA A 114 26.30 7.87 4.15
C ALA A 114 25.84 6.73 5.07
N LEU A 115 26.75 6.15 5.86
CA LEU A 115 26.44 5.11 6.86
C LEU A 115 25.74 5.66 8.12
N SER A 116 25.96 6.93 8.48
CA SER A 116 25.39 7.54 9.70
C SER A 116 24.03 8.23 9.49
N LEU A 117 23.69 8.60 8.25
CA LEU A 117 22.36 9.11 7.88
C LEU A 117 21.34 8.01 7.54
N GLY A 118 21.60 6.77 7.98
CA GLY A 118 20.64 5.67 7.97
C GLY A 118 19.44 5.93 8.89
N PHE A 119 18.63 6.94 8.58
CA PHE A 119 17.23 6.91 8.95
C PHE A 119 16.65 5.67 8.30
N SER A 120 16.53 4.61 9.10
CA SER A 120 15.61 3.53 8.81
C SER A 120 14.22 4.16 8.83
N PHE A 121 13.77 4.68 7.68
CA PHE A 121 12.35 4.72 7.41
C PHE A 121 11.92 3.26 7.48
N SER A 122 11.36 2.86 8.61
CA SER A 122 10.55 1.66 8.67
C SER A 122 9.47 1.88 7.60
N GLU A 123 9.61 1.20 6.45
CA GLU A 123 8.66 1.28 5.35
C GLU A 123 7.32 0.73 5.85
N ALA A 124 6.46 1.62 6.34
CA ALA A 124 5.10 1.30 6.78
C ALA A 124 4.14 1.10 5.61
N TYR A 125 4.63 1.25 4.38
CA TYR A 125 3.86 1.27 3.14
C TYR A 125 3.99 -0.06 2.40
N ASP A 126 2.96 -0.42 1.65
CA ASP A 126 2.95 -1.59 0.78
C ASP A 126 3.82 -1.34 -0.46
N ALA A 127 4.99 -1.98 -0.53
CA ALA A 127 5.94 -1.80 -1.63
C ALA A 127 5.37 -2.17 -3.00
N LEU A 128 4.38 -3.08 -3.07
CA LEU A 128 3.77 -3.48 -4.34
C LEU A 128 2.57 -2.60 -4.74
N ASP A 129 2.06 -1.75 -3.84
CA ASP A 129 0.98 -0.82 -4.13
C ASP A 129 1.12 0.48 -3.31
N PRO A 130 2.16 1.28 -3.57
CA PRO A 130 2.51 2.44 -2.74
C PRO A 130 1.43 3.54 -2.78
N ASN A 131 0.63 3.59 -3.86
CA ASN A 131 -0.44 4.57 -4.05
C ASN A 131 -1.84 3.99 -3.72
N GLY A 132 -1.91 2.70 -3.38
CA GLY A 132 -3.15 2.00 -3.07
C GLY A 132 -3.83 2.56 -1.84
N ASN A 133 -5.09 2.94 -1.98
CA ASN A 133 -5.88 3.46 -0.87
C ASN A 133 -7.36 3.12 -1.02
N ILE A 134 -8.09 3.23 0.08
CA ILE A 134 -9.54 3.24 0.09
C ILE A 134 -9.98 4.68 0.30
N THR A 135 -10.75 5.22 -0.63
CA THR A 135 -11.30 6.57 -0.52
C THR A 135 -12.78 6.50 -0.21
N ILE A 136 -13.18 7.07 0.91
CA ILE A 136 -14.59 7.24 1.29
C ILE A 136 -14.99 8.65 0.89
N LYS A 137 -15.87 8.76 -0.09
CA LYS A 137 -16.42 10.01 -0.58
C LYS A 137 -17.80 10.25 0.01
N TRP A 138 -18.05 11.47 0.48
CA TRP A 138 -19.29 11.89 1.09
C TRP A 138 -19.91 13.01 0.25
N ASP A 139 -20.89 12.66 -0.57
CA ASP A 139 -21.57 13.56 -1.49
C ASP A 139 -22.93 13.99 -0.90
N ILE A 140 -23.09 15.28 -0.58
CA ILE A 140 -24.39 15.81 -0.14
C ILE A 140 -25.29 15.98 -1.36
N MET A 141 -26.45 15.32 -1.36
CA MET A 141 -27.38 15.30 -2.50
C MET A 141 -28.49 16.34 -2.37
N SER A 142 -29.01 16.55 -1.16
CA SER A 142 -30.08 17.50 -0.88
C SER A 142 -30.08 17.94 0.58
N TRP A 143 -30.69 19.09 0.86
CA TRP A 143 -30.94 19.59 2.22
C TRP A 143 -32.28 19.07 2.75
N THR A 144 -32.34 18.78 4.04
CA THR A 144 -33.59 18.51 4.78
C THR A 144 -33.89 19.67 5.74
N PRO A 145 -35.09 19.74 6.35
CA PRO A 145 -35.42 20.81 7.29
C PRO A 145 -34.49 20.89 8.51
N ASP A 146 -33.80 19.81 8.86
CA ASP A 146 -32.96 19.71 10.06
C ASP A 146 -31.53 19.18 9.78
N GLY A 147 -31.18 18.96 8.52
CA GLY A 147 -29.89 18.42 8.11
C GLY A 147 -29.80 18.21 6.60
N TYR A 148 -29.35 17.03 6.17
CA TYR A 148 -29.11 16.74 4.74
C TYR A 148 -29.19 15.24 4.42
N VAL A 149 -29.38 14.93 3.13
CA VAL A 149 -29.22 13.58 2.59
C VAL A 149 -27.90 13.50 1.86
N ALA A 150 -27.09 12.48 2.17
CA ALA A 150 -25.82 12.23 1.52
C ALA A 150 -25.69 10.81 1.02
N VAL A 151 -24.95 10.63 -0.07
CA VAL A 151 -24.50 9.34 -0.57
C VAL A 151 -23.03 9.19 -0.18
N VAL A 152 -22.74 8.14 0.57
CA VAL A 152 -21.39 7.79 0.99
C VAL A 152 -20.91 6.64 0.13
N THR A 153 -19.85 6.88 -0.64
CA THR A 153 -19.28 5.87 -1.55
C THR A 153 -17.85 5.55 -1.15
N MET A 154 -17.59 4.28 -0.86
CA MET A 154 -16.27 3.73 -0.63
C MET A 154 -15.70 3.19 -1.94
N TYR A 155 -14.56 3.74 -2.37
CA TYR A 155 -13.80 3.28 -3.52
C TYR A 155 -12.55 2.55 -3.06
N ASN A 156 -12.35 1.33 -3.54
CA ASN A 156 -11.11 0.59 -3.36
C ASN A 156 -10.19 0.82 -4.55
N PHE A 157 -9.21 1.71 -4.40
CA PHE A 157 -8.18 1.98 -5.40
C PHE A 157 -6.93 1.11 -5.22
N GLN A 158 -6.98 0.10 -4.35
CA GLN A 158 -5.89 -0.85 -4.21
C GLN A 158 -5.85 -1.78 -5.43
N GLN A 159 -4.65 -2.09 -5.89
CA GLN A 159 -4.46 -2.90 -7.09
C GLN A 159 -4.89 -4.34 -6.85
N TYR A 160 -4.38 -4.98 -5.79
CA TYR A 160 -4.57 -6.41 -5.57
C TYR A 160 -5.24 -6.74 -4.23
N ARG A 161 -5.44 -5.78 -3.33
CA ARG A 161 -6.15 -6.02 -2.06
C ARG A 161 -7.65 -5.83 -2.25
N HIS A 162 -8.44 -6.78 -1.79
CA HIS A 162 -9.89 -6.69 -1.79
C HIS A 162 -10.43 -6.92 -0.38
N ILE A 163 -11.59 -6.32 -0.08
CA ILE A 163 -12.29 -6.54 1.18
C ILE A 163 -13.18 -7.77 0.98
N GLN A 164 -12.84 -8.86 1.66
CA GLN A 164 -13.61 -10.11 1.63
C GLN A 164 -14.79 -10.09 2.60
N SER A 165 -15.59 -11.16 2.61
CA SER A 165 -16.60 -11.40 3.65
C SER A 165 -15.94 -11.58 5.02
N PRO A 166 -16.48 -11.05 6.14
CA PRO A 166 -17.80 -10.40 6.35
C PRO A 166 -17.97 -8.96 5.86
N GLY A 167 -16.99 -8.43 5.13
CA GLY A 167 -17.07 -7.09 4.57
C GLY A 167 -16.56 -5.99 5.48
N TRP A 168 -16.65 -4.76 5.00
CA TRP A 168 -16.24 -3.58 5.75
C TRP A 168 -17.25 -3.18 6.83
N SER A 169 -16.74 -2.58 7.91
CA SER A 169 -17.52 -1.78 8.86
C SER A 169 -16.87 -0.41 9.00
N LEU A 170 -17.65 0.64 8.78
CA LEU A 170 -17.20 2.02 8.81
C LEU A 170 -17.74 2.72 10.05
N GLN A 171 -16.83 3.23 10.88
CA GLN A 171 -17.16 4.03 12.05
C GLN A 171 -16.62 5.45 11.87
N TRP A 172 -17.36 6.45 12.36
CA TRP A 172 -16.91 7.83 12.43
C TRP A 172 -17.51 8.49 13.66
N THR A 173 -17.01 9.67 14.04
CA THR A 173 -17.54 10.47 15.14
C THR A 173 -18.16 11.76 14.61
N TRP A 174 -19.41 12.02 14.98
CA TRP A 174 -20.10 13.27 14.68
C TRP A 174 -19.43 14.47 15.36
N ALA A 175 -19.35 15.60 14.66
CA ALA A 175 -18.70 16.80 15.18
C ALA A 175 -19.54 17.50 16.27
N LYS A 176 -20.86 17.44 16.18
CA LYS A 176 -21.81 18.08 17.10
C LYS A 176 -22.69 17.01 17.77
N LYS A 177 -24.01 17.08 17.56
CA LYS A 177 -25.07 16.23 18.11
C LYS A 177 -25.99 15.74 16.98
N GLU A 178 -25.39 15.45 15.83
CA GLU A 178 -26.03 14.89 14.66
C GLU A 178 -26.62 13.50 14.95
N VAL A 179 -27.67 13.14 14.23
CA VAL A 179 -28.33 11.83 14.32
C VAL A 179 -28.58 11.28 12.91
N ILE A 180 -28.81 9.98 12.79
CA ILE A 180 -29.17 9.35 11.51
C ILE A 180 -30.67 9.09 11.53
N TRP A 181 -31.41 9.72 10.62
CA TRP A 181 -32.85 9.51 10.48
C TRP A 181 -33.17 8.21 9.76
N SER A 182 -32.49 7.94 8.66
CA SER A 182 -32.71 6.76 7.82
C SER A 182 -31.47 6.45 6.99
N MET A 183 -31.39 5.20 6.51
CA MET A 183 -30.32 4.72 5.65
C MET A 183 -30.88 3.81 4.56
N LEU A 184 -30.21 3.78 3.40
CA LEU A 184 -30.46 2.83 2.31
C LEU A 184 -29.12 2.23 1.86
N GLY A 185 -29.10 0.95 1.49
CA GLY A 185 -27.90 0.20 1.12
C GLY A 185 -26.99 -0.18 2.29
N GLY A 186 -27.12 0.46 3.45
CA GLY A 186 -26.36 0.13 4.66
C GLY A 186 -27.21 0.30 5.91
N GLN A 187 -26.74 -0.25 7.02
CA GLN A 187 -27.42 -0.19 8.31
C GLN A 187 -26.43 0.03 9.46
N THR A 188 -26.87 0.72 10.51
CA THR A 188 -26.08 0.84 11.75
C THR A 188 -26.15 -0.43 12.58
N THR A 189 -25.03 -0.81 13.19
CA THR A 189 -24.98 -2.02 14.05
C THR A 189 -25.73 -1.84 15.37
N GLU A 190 -25.85 -0.60 15.85
CA GLU A 190 -26.50 -0.24 17.10
C GLU A 190 -27.25 1.09 16.95
N GLN A 191 -28.45 1.17 17.52
CA GLN A 191 -29.24 2.41 17.54
C GLN A 191 -28.72 3.44 18.56
N GLY A 192 -28.30 2.99 19.74
CA GLY A 192 -27.91 3.87 20.86
C GLY A 192 -29.09 4.48 21.62
N ASP A 193 -28.80 5.39 22.55
CA ASP A 193 -29.82 6.07 23.37
C ASP A 193 -30.48 7.22 22.59
N CYS A 194 -31.70 6.97 22.12
CA CYS A 194 -32.55 7.95 21.42
C CYS A 194 -33.61 8.61 22.31
N SER A 195 -33.54 8.51 23.64
CA SER A 195 -34.59 8.96 24.57
C SER A 195 -34.95 10.46 24.47
N ARG A 196 -34.08 11.27 23.83
CA ARG A 196 -34.36 12.68 23.53
C ARG A 196 -35.53 12.88 22.54
N PHE A 197 -35.85 11.87 21.73
CA PHE A 197 -36.85 11.96 20.68
C PHE A 197 -38.15 11.26 21.12
N LYS A 198 -39.20 12.04 21.38
CA LYS A 198 -40.48 11.54 21.92
C LYS A 198 -41.49 11.07 20.86
N GLY A 199 -41.23 11.33 19.59
CA GLY A 199 -42.13 11.00 18.47
C GLY A 199 -41.42 10.11 17.45
N ASN A 200 -40.95 10.73 16.36
CA ASN A 200 -40.14 10.03 15.38
C ASN A 200 -38.75 9.74 15.98
N VAL A 201 -38.49 8.46 16.24
CA VAL A 201 -37.20 7.99 16.76
C VAL A 201 -36.22 7.83 15.58
N PRO A 202 -35.03 8.44 15.63
CA PRO A 202 -34.02 8.26 14.60
C PRO A 202 -33.54 6.81 14.49
N HIS A 203 -33.05 6.43 13.30
CA HIS A 203 -32.41 5.15 13.06
C HIS A 203 -31.17 4.93 13.95
N CYS A 204 -30.39 5.97 14.22
CA CYS A 204 -29.27 5.90 15.17
C CYS A 204 -28.99 7.26 15.82
N CYS A 205 -28.78 7.24 17.14
CA CYS A 205 -28.47 8.41 17.97
C CYS A 205 -27.06 8.37 18.59
N LYS A 206 -26.26 7.33 18.29
CA LYS A 206 -24.88 7.26 18.76
C LYS A 206 -24.06 8.41 18.17
N LYS A 207 -23.15 8.95 18.99
CA LYS A 207 -22.19 9.96 18.53
C LYS A 207 -21.13 9.37 17.59
N ASP A 208 -20.86 8.08 17.73
CA ASP A 208 -19.88 7.31 16.99
C ASP A 208 -20.53 6.09 16.27
N PRO A 209 -21.45 6.31 15.32
CA PRO A 209 -22.16 5.20 14.67
C PRO A 209 -21.18 4.30 13.91
N THR A 210 -21.47 2.99 13.93
CA THR A 210 -20.79 1.99 13.09
C THR A 210 -21.79 1.50 12.05
N VAL A 211 -21.42 1.58 10.79
CA VAL A 211 -22.24 1.20 9.64
C VAL A 211 -21.63 -0.01 8.94
N VAL A 212 -22.51 -0.92 8.54
CA VAL A 212 -22.20 -2.06 7.69
C VAL A 212 -23.08 -2.03 6.44
N ASP A 213 -22.58 -2.61 5.37
CA ASP A 213 -23.35 -2.80 4.13
C ASP A 213 -24.44 -3.86 4.34
N LEU A 214 -25.54 -3.73 3.62
CA LEU A 214 -26.60 -4.74 3.64
C LEU A 214 -26.18 -6.01 2.87
N LEU A 215 -26.84 -7.13 3.16
CA LEU A 215 -26.56 -8.42 2.52
C LEU A 215 -27.16 -8.52 1.11
N PRO A 216 -26.59 -9.37 0.24
CA PRO A 216 -27.21 -9.70 -1.05
C PRO A 216 -28.64 -10.23 -0.87
N GLY A 217 -29.56 -9.85 -1.76
CA GLY A 217 -30.98 -10.23 -1.68
C GLY A 217 -31.89 -9.24 -0.91
N THR A 218 -31.33 -8.13 -0.45
CA THR A 218 -32.09 -7.01 0.14
C THR A 218 -33.22 -6.53 -0.82
N PRO A 219 -34.42 -6.18 -0.34
CA PRO A 219 -35.50 -5.65 -1.18
C PRO A 219 -35.12 -4.37 -1.97
N TYR A 220 -35.64 -4.21 -3.20
CA TYR A 220 -35.25 -3.11 -4.10
C TYR A 220 -35.46 -1.70 -3.52
N ASN A 221 -36.49 -1.52 -2.69
CA ASN A 221 -36.77 -0.24 -2.00
C ASN A 221 -35.72 0.16 -0.96
N GLN A 222 -34.84 -0.77 -0.56
CA GLN A 222 -33.75 -0.54 0.39
C GLN A 222 -32.38 -0.51 -0.29
N GLN A 223 -32.33 -0.65 -1.61
CA GLN A 223 -31.09 -0.65 -2.39
C GLN A 223 -30.75 0.74 -2.95
N ILE A 224 -29.47 0.94 -3.20
CA ILE A 224 -28.87 2.04 -3.96
C ILE A 224 -27.81 1.47 -4.93
N ALA A 225 -27.33 2.27 -5.87
CA ALA A 225 -26.24 1.86 -6.76
C ALA A 225 -25.00 1.38 -5.97
N ASN A 226 -24.37 0.29 -6.40
CA ASN A 226 -23.15 -0.27 -5.79
C ASN A 226 -23.30 -0.81 -4.34
N CYS A 227 -24.50 -0.96 -3.79
CA CYS A 227 -24.80 -1.87 -2.66
C CYS A 227 -25.43 -3.17 -3.23
N CYS A 228 -25.92 -4.18 -2.49
CA CYS A 228 -25.75 -4.58 -1.10
C CYS A 228 -24.92 -5.87 -1.17
N LYS A 229 -23.61 -5.77 -1.01
CA LYS A 229 -22.67 -6.88 -1.27
C LYS A 229 -22.18 -7.53 0.01
N GLY A 230 -22.85 -7.27 1.14
CA GLY A 230 -22.38 -7.69 2.46
C GLY A 230 -21.00 -7.12 2.78
N GLY A 231 -20.69 -5.93 2.26
CA GLY A 231 -19.46 -5.20 2.50
C GLY A 231 -18.25 -5.72 1.72
N VAL A 232 -18.44 -6.62 0.76
CA VAL A 232 -17.37 -7.11 -0.12
C VAL A 232 -17.06 -6.04 -1.18
N VAL A 233 -15.77 -5.69 -1.30
CA VAL A 233 -15.28 -4.71 -2.27
C VAL A 233 -14.06 -5.26 -2.98
N SER A 234 -14.19 -5.51 -4.28
CA SER A 234 -13.12 -6.06 -5.11
C SER A 234 -11.95 -5.08 -5.25
N SER A 235 -10.78 -5.57 -5.67
CA SER A 235 -9.65 -4.70 -5.98
C SER A 235 -9.85 -4.03 -7.34
N TRP A 236 -9.22 -2.87 -7.53
CA TRP A 236 -9.39 -2.08 -8.75
C TRP A 236 -8.94 -2.83 -10.01
N VAL A 237 -7.89 -3.65 -9.90
CA VAL A 237 -7.33 -4.38 -11.05
C VAL A 237 -8.18 -5.59 -11.43
N GLN A 238 -8.76 -6.28 -10.45
CA GLN A 238 -9.47 -7.55 -10.64
C GLN A 238 -10.90 -7.34 -11.13
N ASP A 239 -11.63 -6.38 -10.55
CA ASP A 239 -13.01 -6.07 -10.94
C ASP A 239 -13.34 -4.58 -10.63
N PRO A 240 -13.00 -3.64 -11.53
CA PRO A 240 -13.24 -2.22 -11.32
C PRO A 240 -14.72 -1.87 -11.10
N ALA A 241 -15.64 -2.64 -11.69
CA ALA A 241 -17.08 -2.42 -11.54
C ALA A 241 -17.56 -2.72 -10.11
N ASN A 242 -16.92 -3.68 -9.44
CA ASN A 242 -17.24 -4.07 -8.07
C ASN A 242 -16.30 -3.46 -7.01
N ALA A 243 -15.36 -2.61 -7.42
CA ALA A 243 -14.42 -1.89 -6.56
C ALA A 243 -15.02 -0.68 -5.83
N ALA A 244 -16.34 -0.49 -5.90
CA ALA A 244 -17.06 0.54 -5.16
C ALA A 244 -18.20 -0.07 -4.32
N SER A 245 -18.44 0.49 -3.14
CA SER A 245 -19.59 0.19 -2.27
C SER A 245 -20.24 1.50 -1.86
N SER A 246 -21.57 1.61 -1.87
CA SER A 246 -22.22 2.86 -1.46
C SER A 246 -23.44 2.65 -0.56
N PHE A 247 -23.74 3.64 0.26
CA PHE A 247 -24.97 3.71 1.02
C PHE A 247 -25.46 5.16 1.09
N GLN A 248 -26.76 5.35 1.25
CA GLN A 248 -27.34 6.66 1.50
C GLN A 248 -27.63 6.83 2.99
N VAL A 249 -27.39 8.04 3.49
CA VAL A 249 -27.66 8.42 4.87
C VAL A 249 -28.42 9.74 4.92
N SER A 250 -29.51 9.76 5.67
CA SER A 250 -30.23 10.99 6.03
C SER A 250 -29.77 11.45 7.42
N VAL A 251 -29.08 12.58 7.47
CA VAL A 251 -28.48 13.12 8.70
C VAL A 251 -29.34 14.25 9.23
N GLY A 252 -29.71 14.18 10.50
CA GLY A 252 -30.44 15.21 11.22
C GLY A 252 -29.56 15.98 12.21
N SER A 253 -30.05 17.13 12.67
CA SER A 253 -29.35 18.04 13.60
C SER A 253 -27.96 18.51 13.11
N ALA A 254 -27.69 18.47 11.81
CA ALA A 254 -26.40 18.86 11.21
C ALA A 254 -26.35 20.32 10.74
N GLY A 255 -27.53 20.97 10.66
CA GLY A 255 -27.71 22.28 10.04
C GLY A 255 -28.07 22.16 8.57
N THR A 256 -28.75 23.19 8.05
CA THR A 256 -29.40 23.17 6.72
C THR A 256 -28.62 23.96 5.66
N THR A 257 -27.42 24.45 5.98
CA THR A 257 -26.60 25.25 5.07
C THR A 257 -25.14 24.82 5.10
N ASN A 258 -24.44 25.10 4.00
CA ASN A 258 -23.01 24.83 3.81
C ASN A 258 -22.11 25.39 4.93
N LYS A 259 -22.50 26.50 5.58
CA LYS A 259 -21.74 27.11 6.68
C LYS A 259 -21.91 26.38 8.01
N THR A 260 -23.03 25.69 8.18
CA THR A 260 -23.41 25.06 9.45
C THR A 260 -22.96 23.62 9.57
N VAL A 261 -22.84 22.91 8.44
CA VAL A 261 -22.35 21.52 8.40
C VAL A 261 -20.90 21.47 8.85
N ARG A 262 -20.59 20.51 9.72
CA ARG A 262 -19.23 20.23 10.18
C ARG A 262 -18.84 18.83 9.74
N LEU A 263 -17.59 18.69 9.29
CA LEU A 263 -17.08 17.40 8.84
C LEU A 263 -16.98 16.44 10.04
N PRO A 264 -17.38 15.17 9.88
CA PRO A 264 -17.14 14.16 10.89
C PRO A 264 -15.64 13.95 11.14
N LYS A 265 -15.32 13.40 12.31
CA LYS A 265 -13.95 13.17 12.77
C LYS A 265 -13.73 11.69 13.07
N ASN A 266 -12.46 11.28 13.19
CA ASN A 266 -12.06 9.95 13.66
C ASN A 266 -12.71 8.81 12.87
N PHE A 267 -12.53 8.82 11.55
CA PHE A 267 -12.96 7.70 10.71
C PHE A 267 -12.12 6.46 11.04
N THR A 268 -12.79 5.33 11.23
CA THR A 268 -12.18 4.02 11.46
C THR A 268 -12.81 3.03 10.50
N LEU A 269 -12.01 2.49 9.59
CA LEU A 269 -12.42 1.45 8.66
C LEU A 269 -11.89 0.11 9.15
N LYS A 270 -12.80 -0.80 9.51
CA LYS A 270 -12.46 -2.18 9.79
C LYS A 270 -12.88 -3.04 8.60
N ALA A 271 -12.02 -3.96 8.22
CA ALA A 271 -12.27 -4.96 7.19
C ALA A 271 -11.76 -6.31 7.70
N PRO A 272 -12.15 -7.43 7.07
CA PRO A 272 -11.65 -8.74 7.45
C PRO A 272 -10.16 -8.81 7.16
N GLY A 273 -9.40 -9.16 8.19
CA GLY A 273 -7.96 -9.09 8.12
C GLY A 273 -7.44 -7.73 8.56
N PRO A 274 -6.46 -7.12 7.86
CA PRO A 274 -5.59 -6.16 8.49
C PRO A 274 -6.15 -4.73 8.52
N GLY A 275 -6.01 -4.04 9.66
CA GLY A 275 -6.61 -2.72 9.91
C GLY A 275 -6.15 -1.60 8.99
N TYR A 276 -7.09 -0.72 8.63
CA TYR A 276 -6.84 0.50 7.85
C TYR A 276 -6.72 1.72 8.77
N THR A 277 -5.85 2.65 8.40
CA THR A 277 -5.74 3.95 9.07
C THR A 277 -6.34 5.02 8.16
N CYS A 278 -7.35 5.75 8.66
CA CYS A 278 -7.98 6.83 7.91
C CYS A 278 -7.44 8.20 8.34
N GLY A 279 -7.21 9.06 7.36
CA GLY A 279 -6.87 10.46 7.58
C GLY A 279 -8.07 11.33 7.98
N PRO A 280 -7.86 12.63 8.22
CA PRO A 280 -8.96 13.57 8.41
C PRO A 280 -9.75 13.79 7.12
N ALA A 281 -11.04 14.12 7.26
CA ALA A 281 -11.89 14.46 6.13
C ALA A 281 -11.44 15.78 5.47
N LYS A 282 -11.39 15.79 4.13
CA LYS A 282 -10.95 16.94 3.32
C LYS A 282 -12.03 17.31 2.32
N ILE A 283 -12.32 18.61 2.21
CA ILE A 283 -13.28 19.14 1.24
C ILE A 283 -12.74 18.92 -0.17
N VAL A 284 -13.59 18.44 -1.08
CA VAL A 284 -13.22 18.13 -2.47
C VAL A 284 -14.30 18.54 -3.44
N LYS A 285 -13.91 18.60 -4.72
CA LYS A 285 -14.83 18.89 -5.82
C LYS A 285 -16.04 17.93 -5.81
N PRO A 286 -17.26 18.46 -5.99
CA PRO A 286 -18.49 17.67 -5.91
C PRO A 286 -18.57 16.68 -7.06
N THR A 287 -19.08 15.47 -6.78
CA THR A 287 -19.25 14.44 -7.82
C THR A 287 -20.31 14.86 -8.84
N ARG A 288 -20.04 14.57 -10.11
CA ARG A 288 -21.03 14.58 -11.19
C ARG A 288 -21.49 13.15 -11.44
N PHE A 289 -22.78 12.91 -11.31
CA PHE A 289 -23.43 11.63 -11.57
C PHE A 289 -24.06 11.68 -12.95
N VAL A 290 -23.62 10.80 -13.84
CA VAL A 290 -24.23 10.61 -15.14
C VAL A 290 -25.31 9.53 -14.98
N THR A 291 -26.51 9.82 -15.45
CA THR A 291 -27.62 8.86 -15.50
C THR A 291 -27.29 7.68 -16.39
N GLN A 292 -27.91 6.52 -16.14
CA GLN A 292 -27.62 5.28 -16.88
C GLN A 292 -27.90 5.38 -18.39
N ASP A 293 -28.87 6.21 -18.78
CA ASP A 293 -29.19 6.51 -20.18
C ASP A 293 -28.25 7.55 -20.81
N GLY A 294 -27.31 8.11 -20.04
CA GLY A 294 -26.29 9.05 -20.49
C GLY A 294 -26.81 10.46 -20.77
N ARG A 295 -28.11 10.73 -20.59
CA ARG A 295 -28.74 11.98 -21.05
C ARG A 295 -28.69 13.10 -20.02
N ARG A 296 -28.70 12.77 -18.73
CA ARG A 296 -28.74 13.73 -17.62
C ARG A 296 -27.51 13.60 -16.74
N VAL A 297 -26.89 14.74 -16.44
CA VAL A 297 -25.84 14.84 -15.42
C VAL A 297 -26.41 15.58 -14.23
N THR A 298 -26.42 14.96 -13.06
CA THR A 298 -26.68 15.62 -11.78
C THR A 298 -25.36 15.83 -11.06
N GLN A 299 -25.31 16.78 -10.13
CA GLN A 299 -24.11 17.04 -9.35
C GLN A 299 -24.48 17.02 -7.86
N ALA A 300 -23.58 16.48 -7.04
CA ALA A 300 -23.63 16.68 -5.61
C ALA A 300 -23.63 18.19 -5.31
N LEU A 301 -24.29 18.59 -4.23
CA LEU A 301 -24.39 19.99 -3.88
C LEU A 301 -22.99 20.59 -3.70
N SER A 302 -22.83 21.74 -4.34
CA SER A 302 -21.67 22.60 -4.31
C SER A 302 -22.16 24.02 -4.11
N LYS A 303 -21.30 24.92 -3.65
CA LYS A 303 -21.65 26.33 -3.67
C LYS A 303 -21.72 26.78 -5.13
N PHE A 304 -22.94 26.98 -5.64
CA PHE A 304 -23.17 27.96 -6.69
C PHE A 304 -22.95 29.32 -6.03
N LEU A 305 -21.83 29.98 -6.35
CA LEU A 305 -21.89 31.43 -6.35
C LEU A 305 -22.72 31.80 -7.56
N ASP A 306 -23.84 32.44 -7.28
CA ASP A 306 -24.64 33.16 -8.26
C ASP A 306 -23.70 34.02 -9.14
N GLU A 307 -24.00 34.06 -10.44
CA GLU A 307 -23.25 34.74 -11.49
C GLU A 307 -23.36 36.27 -11.38
N ASP A 308 -23.00 36.86 -10.23
CA ASP A 308 -22.97 38.32 -10.04
C ASP A 308 -21.62 38.87 -9.54
N TYR A 309 -20.62 38.00 -9.31
CA TYR A 309 -19.25 38.41 -8.96
C TYR A 309 -18.23 38.25 -10.08
N ARG A 310 -18.68 37.91 -11.30
CA ARG A 310 -17.80 37.56 -12.42
C ARG A 310 -17.16 38.74 -13.16
N VAL A 311 -17.44 39.98 -12.77
CA VAL A 311 -16.93 41.17 -13.47
C VAL A 311 -15.85 41.94 -12.70
N PHE A 312 -15.67 41.72 -11.39
CA PHE A 312 -14.78 42.59 -10.59
C PHE A 312 -13.39 42.01 -10.24
N TRP A 313 -13.11 40.73 -10.50
CA TRP A 313 -11.89 40.07 -9.98
C TRP A 313 -11.01 39.36 -11.02
N ILE A 314 -11.23 39.60 -12.32
CA ILE A 314 -10.39 38.97 -13.37
C ILE A 314 -8.99 39.62 -13.50
N HIS A 315 -8.73 40.77 -12.86
CA HIS A 315 -7.47 41.49 -13.10
C HIS A 315 -6.38 41.44 -12.02
N LEU A 316 -6.54 40.74 -10.87
CA LEU A 316 -5.52 40.87 -9.81
C LEU A 316 -5.08 39.65 -9.02
N CYS A 317 -5.50 38.42 -9.33
CA CYS A 317 -4.95 37.24 -8.65
C CYS A 317 -4.94 36.00 -9.55
N THR A 318 -3.90 35.83 -10.36
CA THR A 318 -3.40 34.48 -10.63
C THR A 318 -2.76 33.98 -9.34
N SER A 319 -3.25 32.86 -8.80
CA SER A 319 -2.81 32.16 -7.57
C SER A 319 -3.64 32.36 -6.30
N PHE A 320 -4.98 32.35 -6.37
CA PHE A 320 -5.79 31.89 -5.23
C PHE A 320 -6.32 30.48 -5.52
N ASN A 321 -5.87 29.51 -4.73
CA ASN A 321 -6.37 28.14 -4.77
C ASN A 321 -7.80 28.15 -4.20
N PHE A 322 -8.79 28.12 -5.09
CA PHE A 322 -10.21 28.20 -4.74
C PHE A 322 -10.73 26.82 -4.28
N SER A 323 -10.34 26.38 -3.08
CA SER A 323 -10.76 25.07 -2.52
C SER A 323 -11.93 25.14 -1.52
N ASP A 324 -12.49 26.33 -1.25
CA ASP A 324 -13.49 26.54 -0.19
C ASP A 324 -14.96 26.63 -0.69
N LEU A 325 -15.29 26.03 -1.84
CA LEU A 325 -16.65 26.07 -2.41
C LEU A 325 -17.48 24.81 -2.22
N ASP A 326 -16.92 23.73 -1.66
CA ASP A 326 -17.58 22.43 -1.74
C ASP A 326 -18.09 21.97 -0.38
N VAL A 327 -19.27 21.34 -0.37
CA VAL A 327 -19.82 20.63 0.82
C VAL A 327 -19.68 19.12 0.70
N THR A 328 -18.98 18.67 -0.34
CA THR A 328 -18.56 17.29 -0.52
C THR A 328 -17.16 17.14 0.08
N TRP A 329 -16.90 16.01 0.75
CA TRP A 329 -15.57 15.71 1.27
C TRP A 329 -15.17 14.27 0.97
N ASN A 330 -13.88 14.00 1.04
CA ASN A 330 -13.35 12.65 1.03
C ASN A 330 -12.51 12.35 2.27
N VAL A 331 -12.39 11.07 2.57
CA VAL A 331 -11.50 10.52 3.59
C VAL A 331 -10.67 9.46 2.89
N THR A 332 -9.36 9.57 3.01
CA THR A 332 -8.44 8.55 2.47
C THR A 332 -7.99 7.65 3.61
N CYS A 333 -8.20 6.35 3.43
CA CYS A 333 -7.73 5.30 4.32
C CYS A 333 -6.63 4.50 3.63
N THR A 334 -5.50 4.36 4.30
CA THR A 334 -4.35 3.59 3.82
C THR A 334 -4.20 2.32 4.64
N TYR A 335 -3.71 1.29 3.98
CA TYR A 335 -3.40 0.02 4.62
C TYR A 335 -2.17 0.17 5.52
N SER A 336 -2.23 -0.32 6.76
CA SER A 336 -1.12 -0.24 7.72
C SER A 336 -0.70 -1.63 8.15
N GLN A 337 0.52 -2.06 7.78
CA GLN A 337 1.08 -3.37 8.15
C GLN A 337 1.28 -3.57 9.66
N PHE A 338 1.38 -2.49 10.45
CA PHE A 338 1.58 -2.57 11.90
C PHE A 338 0.30 -2.77 12.70
N LEU A 339 -0.81 -2.18 12.25
CA LEU A 339 -2.15 -2.38 12.84
C LEU A 339 -2.81 -3.68 12.35
N SER A 340 -2.18 -4.28 11.36
CA SER A 340 -2.72 -5.24 10.42
C SER A 340 -2.81 -6.64 11.02
N GLN A 341 -1.70 -7.21 11.49
CA GLN A 341 -1.70 -8.56 12.05
C GLN A 341 -0.41 -8.82 12.83
N LYS A 342 -0.56 -9.40 14.03
CA LYS A 342 0.59 -9.90 14.82
C LYS A 342 1.14 -11.23 14.29
N THR A 343 0.36 -11.97 13.50
CA THR A 343 0.67 -13.32 13.02
C THR A 343 0.38 -13.44 11.52
N PRO A 344 1.27 -14.07 10.73
CA PRO A 344 1.03 -14.34 9.31
C PRO A 344 -0.23 -15.20 9.07
N THR A 345 -0.80 -15.11 7.86
CA THR A 345 -2.00 -15.87 7.44
C THR A 345 -1.69 -16.98 6.42
N CYS A 346 -0.51 -16.94 5.81
CA CYS A 346 -0.10 -17.91 4.79
C CYS A 346 1.39 -18.25 4.83
N CYS A 347 1.72 -19.43 4.30
CA CYS A 347 3.09 -19.92 4.16
C CYS A 347 3.32 -20.52 2.77
N VAL A 348 4.59 -20.64 2.40
CA VAL A 348 5.00 -21.19 1.10
C VAL A 348 5.77 -22.49 1.29
N SER A 349 5.52 -23.46 0.40
CA SER A 349 6.27 -24.70 0.30
C SER A 349 6.77 -24.88 -1.13
N LEU A 350 7.97 -25.43 -1.28
CA LEU A 350 8.67 -25.48 -2.56
C LEU A 350 9.03 -26.91 -2.91
N SER A 351 8.93 -27.25 -4.20
CA SER A 351 9.39 -28.54 -4.70
C SER A 351 9.86 -28.43 -6.14
N SER A 352 10.60 -29.45 -6.58
CA SER A 352 11.17 -29.54 -7.92
C SER A 352 11.08 -30.98 -8.37
N PHE A 353 10.77 -31.23 -9.63
CA PHE A 353 10.84 -32.57 -10.21
C PHE A 353 12.25 -33.18 -10.14
N TYR A 354 13.28 -32.34 -10.05
CA TYR A 354 14.67 -32.78 -9.96
C TYR A 354 15.13 -33.10 -8.54
N ASN A 355 14.26 -32.91 -7.53
CA ASN A 355 14.58 -33.20 -6.14
C ASN A 355 13.39 -33.88 -5.45
N ASN A 356 13.62 -35.07 -4.91
CA ASN A 356 12.59 -35.85 -4.23
C ASN A 356 12.13 -35.23 -2.90
N THR A 357 12.90 -34.28 -2.35
CA THR A 357 12.58 -33.62 -1.09
C THR A 357 11.72 -32.39 -1.34
N ILE A 358 10.54 -32.35 -0.69
CA ILE A 358 9.69 -31.17 -0.66
C ILE A 358 10.15 -30.30 0.51
N VAL A 359 10.40 -29.02 0.25
CA VAL A 359 10.69 -28.03 1.28
C VAL A 359 9.37 -27.57 1.86
N PRO A 360 9.05 -27.96 3.12
CA PRO A 360 7.76 -27.63 3.70
C PRO A 360 7.70 -26.16 4.12
N CYS A 361 6.51 -25.70 4.45
CA CYS A 361 6.37 -24.45 5.19
C CYS A 361 7.15 -24.52 6.53
N PRO A 362 7.77 -23.41 6.98
CA PRO A 362 8.40 -23.37 8.29
C PRO A 362 7.41 -23.72 9.42
N THR A 363 7.91 -24.43 10.44
CA THR A 363 7.11 -24.86 11.59
C THR A 363 6.63 -23.67 12.41
N CYS A 364 5.40 -23.72 12.92
CA CYS A 364 4.77 -22.66 13.70
C CYS A 364 4.69 -21.28 13.03
N THR A 365 4.72 -21.21 11.69
CA THR A 365 4.67 -19.94 10.96
C THR A 365 3.50 -19.04 11.39
N CYS A 366 2.31 -19.61 11.54
CA CYS A 366 1.10 -18.86 11.90
C CYS A 366 0.69 -19.04 13.37
N GLY A 367 1.64 -19.45 14.22
CA GLY A 367 1.45 -19.71 15.65
C GLY A 367 1.82 -21.15 16.02
N CYS A 368 2.37 -21.34 17.22
CA CYS A 368 2.57 -22.66 17.81
C CYS A 368 1.37 -23.05 18.67
N GLN A 369 1.09 -24.34 18.73
CA GLN A 369 0.18 -24.92 19.70
C GLN A 369 0.87 -24.97 21.07
N ASN A 370 0.30 -24.30 22.07
CA ASN A 370 0.78 -24.39 23.46
C ASN A 370 -0.26 -25.17 24.28
N ASN A 371 0.14 -26.32 24.83
CA ASN A 371 -0.72 -27.18 25.66
C ASN A 371 -1.25 -26.51 26.94
N ILE A 372 -0.71 -25.35 27.33
CA ILE A 372 -1.03 -24.69 28.60
C ILE A 372 -2.06 -23.56 28.42
N THR A 373 -2.16 -22.92 27.25
CA THR A 373 -2.97 -21.69 27.11
C THR A 373 -4.23 -21.84 26.27
N GLN A 374 -4.35 -22.81 25.35
CA GLN A 374 -5.59 -23.05 24.58
C GLN A 374 -5.73 -24.52 24.11
N PRO A 375 -6.40 -25.41 24.87
CA PRO A 375 -6.80 -26.71 24.34
C PRO A 375 -7.85 -26.46 23.23
N GLY A 376 -7.48 -26.72 21.97
CA GLY A 376 -8.37 -26.55 20.81
C GLY A 376 -7.95 -25.55 19.72
N SER A 377 -6.66 -25.20 19.60
CA SER A 377 -6.20 -24.22 18.59
C SER A 377 -6.28 -24.72 17.13
N CYS A 378 -6.40 -26.03 16.90
CA CYS A 378 -6.60 -26.64 15.59
C CYS A 378 -7.40 -27.93 15.74
N VAL A 379 -7.93 -28.45 14.63
CA VAL A 379 -8.69 -29.71 14.58
C VAL A 379 -8.01 -30.69 13.63
N GLU A 380 -7.89 -31.94 14.04
CA GLU A 380 -7.39 -33.02 13.18
C GLU A 380 -8.46 -33.46 12.17
N GLU A 381 -8.03 -33.88 10.99
CA GLU A 381 -8.92 -34.23 9.87
C GLU A 381 -9.87 -35.39 10.21
N ASP A 382 -9.36 -36.41 10.91
CA ASP A 382 -10.10 -37.62 11.27
C ASP A 382 -10.82 -37.53 12.65
N SER A 383 -10.90 -36.33 13.23
CA SER A 383 -11.48 -36.17 14.57
C SER A 383 -13.00 -36.38 14.56
N PRO A 384 -13.57 -37.23 15.44
CA PRO A 384 -15.01 -37.47 15.50
C PRO A 384 -15.81 -36.23 15.93
N TYR A 385 -15.13 -35.22 16.50
CA TYR A 385 -15.75 -33.96 16.92
C TYR A 385 -15.73 -32.87 15.84
N LEU A 386 -15.09 -33.09 14.68
CA LEU A 386 -14.96 -32.09 13.61
C LEU A 386 -16.33 -31.51 13.21
N ALA A 387 -17.32 -32.37 12.96
CA ALA A 387 -18.68 -31.93 12.61
C ALA A 387 -19.30 -31.05 13.70
N SER A 388 -19.10 -31.40 14.98
CA SER A 388 -19.63 -30.64 16.12
C SER A 388 -18.95 -29.28 16.32
N VAL A 389 -17.64 -29.16 16.02
CA VAL A 389 -16.86 -27.91 16.18
C VAL A 389 -17.08 -26.94 15.01
N VAL A 390 -17.36 -27.49 13.82
CA VAL A 390 -17.73 -26.72 12.63
C VAL A 390 -19.18 -26.21 12.76
N SER A 391 -20.12 -27.03 13.23
CA SER A 391 -21.54 -26.67 13.37
C SER A 391 -21.89 -25.95 14.70
N GLY A 392 -21.10 -26.11 15.76
CA GLY A 392 -21.40 -25.59 17.10
C GLY A 392 -21.16 -24.09 17.31
N SER A 393 -20.59 -23.38 16.33
CA SER A 393 -20.37 -21.92 16.43
C SER A 393 -21.61 -21.15 16.01
N GLY A 394 -22.68 -21.20 16.83
CA GLY A 394 -23.86 -20.32 16.73
C GLY A 394 -23.58 -18.83 16.98
N LYS A 395 -22.31 -18.41 16.92
CA LYS A 395 -21.83 -17.03 17.01
C LYS A 395 -20.76 -16.83 15.95
N ASN A 396 -20.87 -15.73 15.19
CA ASN A 396 -19.99 -15.30 14.11
C ASN A 396 -18.56 -14.99 14.61
N SER A 397 -17.81 -16.00 15.04
CA SER A 397 -16.40 -15.84 15.39
C SER A 397 -15.54 -15.98 14.14
N TYR A 398 -15.06 -14.86 13.61
CA TYR A 398 -14.14 -14.78 12.46
C TYR A 398 -12.72 -15.31 12.75
N THR A 399 -12.51 -15.86 13.95
CA THR A 399 -11.26 -16.56 14.30
C THR A 399 -11.12 -17.81 13.44
N PRO A 400 -10.03 -17.95 12.67
CA PRO A 400 -9.83 -19.09 11.80
C PRO A 400 -9.75 -20.38 12.63
N LEU A 401 -10.47 -21.41 12.20
CA LEU A 401 -10.34 -22.76 12.77
C LEU A 401 -9.54 -23.58 11.77
N VAL A 402 -8.28 -23.88 12.10
CA VAL A 402 -7.35 -24.50 11.16
C VAL A 402 -7.20 -26.00 11.37
N GLN A 403 -6.90 -26.72 10.29
CA GLN A 403 -6.43 -28.10 10.33
C GLN A 403 -5.07 -28.19 11.02
N CYS A 404 -4.90 -29.16 11.92
CA CYS A 404 -3.64 -29.36 12.61
C CYS A 404 -2.54 -29.74 11.61
N THR A 405 -1.55 -28.84 11.50
CA THR A 405 -0.39 -28.99 10.62
C THR A 405 0.83 -28.42 11.33
N LYS A 406 2.04 -28.79 10.91
CA LYS A 406 3.27 -28.27 11.53
C LYS A 406 3.41 -26.74 11.42
N HIS A 407 2.80 -26.11 10.41
CA HIS A 407 2.89 -24.67 10.16
C HIS A 407 1.72 -23.86 10.75
N MET A 408 0.58 -24.51 11.03
CA MET A 408 -0.65 -23.91 11.59
C MET A 408 -1.29 -22.79 10.74
N CYS A 409 -0.75 -22.51 9.56
CA CYS A 409 -1.30 -21.50 8.64
C CYS A 409 -2.63 -21.90 7.99
N PRO A 410 -3.62 -20.98 7.95
CA PRO A 410 -4.86 -21.16 7.18
C PRO A 410 -4.65 -21.43 5.70
N ILE A 411 -3.63 -20.84 5.08
CA ILE A 411 -3.35 -20.98 3.65
C ILE A 411 -1.92 -21.47 3.42
N ARG A 412 -1.76 -22.40 2.49
CA ARG A 412 -0.46 -22.80 1.95
C ARG A 412 -0.43 -22.61 0.45
N VAL A 413 0.60 -21.92 -0.02
CA VAL A 413 0.93 -21.86 -1.45
C VAL A 413 2.08 -22.83 -1.72
N HIS A 414 1.87 -23.76 -2.64
CA HIS A 414 2.86 -24.72 -3.07
C HIS A 414 3.35 -24.37 -4.47
N TRP A 415 4.65 -24.14 -4.61
CA TRP A 415 5.31 -23.86 -5.89
C TRP A 415 6.15 -25.07 -6.30
N HIS A 416 5.75 -25.71 -7.39
CA HIS A 416 6.40 -26.91 -7.90
C HIS A 416 6.97 -26.67 -9.30
N VAL A 417 8.29 -26.78 -9.45
CA VAL A 417 8.96 -26.77 -10.76
C VAL A 417 8.79 -28.15 -11.40
N LYS A 418 7.90 -28.27 -12.40
CA LYS A 418 7.56 -29.55 -13.03
C LYS A 418 8.64 -30.02 -14.00
N LEU A 419 8.87 -29.25 -15.05
CA LEU A 419 9.71 -29.69 -16.16
C LEU A 419 10.33 -28.47 -16.83
N SER A 420 11.55 -28.65 -17.32
CA SER A 420 12.27 -27.64 -18.06
C SER A 420 12.65 -28.16 -19.45
N TYR A 421 12.07 -27.57 -20.49
CA TYR A 421 12.33 -27.86 -21.90
C TYR A 421 13.49 -27.01 -22.42
N LYS A 422 13.81 -27.13 -23.72
CA LYS A 422 14.87 -26.33 -24.35
C LYS A 422 14.59 -24.82 -24.28
N GLU A 423 13.36 -24.41 -24.59
CA GLU A 423 12.97 -22.99 -24.69
C GLU A 423 11.98 -22.54 -23.62
N TYR A 424 11.36 -23.48 -22.89
CA TYR A 424 10.31 -23.19 -21.92
C TYR A 424 10.55 -23.94 -20.63
N TRP A 425 9.96 -23.46 -19.55
CA TRP A 425 9.87 -24.19 -18.30
C TRP A 425 8.49 -24.05 -17.69
N ARG A 426 8.07 -25.10 -16.98
CA ARG A 426 6.71 -25.26 -16.48
C ARG A 426 6.71 -25.31 -14.96
N VAL A 427 5.87 -24.49 -14.37
CA VAL A 427 5.60 -24.45 -12.93
C VAL A 427 4.17 -24.88 -12.69
N LYS A 428 3.94 -25.61 -11.61
CA LYS A 428 2.62 -25.83 -11.05
C LYS A 428 2.50 -25.09 -9.73
N VAL A 429 1.47 -24.26 -9.63
CA VAL A 429 1.11 -23.55 -8.41
C VAL A 429 -0.12 -24.23 -7.82
N THR A 430 -0.12 -24.48 -6.52
CA THR A 430 -1.27 -25.06 -5.80
C THR A 430 -1.52 -24.26 -4.54
N ILE A 431 -2.72 -23.72 -4.40
CA ILE A 431 -3.16 -23.02 -3.19
C ILE A 431 -4.06 -23.99 -2.42
N THR A 432 -3.76 -24.23 -1.15
CA THR A 432 -4.54 -25.11 -0.27
C THR A 432 -5.08 -24.30 0.91
N ASN A 433 -6.36 -24.45 1.17
CA ASN A 433 -7.05 -23.90 2.33
C ASN A 433 -7.13 -24.95 3.44
N PHE A 434 -6.61 -24.60 4.61
CA PHE A 434 -6.64 -25.39 5.83
C PHE A 434 -7.62 -24.83 6.86
N ASN A 435 -8.41 -23.82 6.51
CA ASN A 435 -9.43 -23.24 7.40
C ASN A 435 -10.78 -23.95 7.22
N TYR A 436 -11.34 -24.49 8.29
CA TYR A 436 -12.65 -25.16 8.30
C TYR A 436 -13.84 -24.19 8.35
N ARG A 437 -13.61 -22.92 8.71
CA ARG A 437 -14.67 -21.91 8.91
C ARG A 437 -14.72 -20.83 7.84
N MET A 438 -13.78 -20.84 6.90
CA MET A 438 -13.63 -19.76 5.94
C MET A 438 -13.44 -20.28 4.53
N ASN A 439 -14.28 -19.75 3.63
CA ASN A 439 -14.12 -19.87 2.19
C ASN A 439 -13.53 -18.56 1.66
N TYR A 440 -12.69 -18.64 0.63
CA TYR A 440 -12.12 -17.46 -0.03
C TYR A 440 -12.75 -17.29 -1.42
N THR A 441 -13.63 -16.30 -1.54
CA THR A 441 -14.22 -15.86 -2.81
C THR A 441 -13.34 -14.80 -3.47
N GLN A 442 -13.26 -14.80 -4.80
CA GLN A 442 -12.45 -13.82 -5.56
C GLN A 442 -10.99 -13.76 -5.10
N TRP A 443 -10.47 -14.89 -4.60
CA TRP A 443 -9.11 -14.96 -4.10
C TRP A 443 -8.11 -14.51 -5.18
N ASN A 444 -6.99 -13.96 -4.73
CA ASN A 444 -5.89 -13.62 -5.61
C ASN A 444 -4.54 -13.98 -5.00
N LEU A 445 -3.58 -14.18 -5.89
CA LEU A 445 -2.21 -14.56 -5.60
C LEU A 445 -1.31 -13.59 -6.36
N VAL A 446 -0.50 -12.82 -5.64
CA VAL A 446 0.53 -11.98 -6.25
C VAL A 446 1.87 -12.65 -6.07
N VAL A 447 2.61 -12.81 -7.17
CA VAL A 447 3.90 -13.49 -7.18
C VAL A 447 4.94 -12.53 -7.77
N GLN A 448 6.04 -12.36 -7.05
CA GLN A 448 7.20 -11.63 -7.53
C GLN A 448 8.28 -12.62 -7.99
N HIS A 449 8.59 -12.62 -9.28
CA HIS A 449 9.64 -13.42 -9.89
C HIS A 449 10.17 -12.72 -11.15
N PRO A 450 11.50 -12.63 -11.36
CA PRO A 450 12.08 -11.86 -12.45
C PRO A 450 11.58 -12.27 -13.85
N ASN A 451 11.28 -13.55 -14.06
CA ASN A 451 10.84 -14.10 -15.35
C ASN A 451 9.32 -13.97 -15.66
N PHE A 452 8.55 -13.19 -14.89
CA PHE A 452 7.13 -12.96 -15.20
C PHE A 452 6.90 -12.10 -16.45
N ASP A 453 7.89 -11.32 -16.84
CA ASP A 453 7.96 -10.64 -18.13
C ASP A 453 7.87 -11.60 -19.33
N ASN A 454 8.35 -12.84 -19.16
CA ASN A 454 8.39 -13.90 -20.16
C ASN A 454 7.31 -14.97 -19.96
N LEU A 455 6.22 -14.67 -19.25
CA LEU A 455 5.08 -15.57 -19.12
C LEU A 455 4.41 -15.77 -20.49
N THR A 456 4.41 -17.01 -20.99
CA THR A 456 3.86 -17.35 -22.30
C THR A 456 2.42 -17.82 -22.20
N GLN A 457 2.12 -18.67 -21.22
CA GLN A 457 0.81 -19.25 -21.06
C GLN A 457 0.50 -19.51 -19.59
N ILE A 458 -0.74 -19.26 -19.21
CA ILE A 458 -1.30 -19.62 -17.92
C ILE A 458 -2.50 -20.53 -18.12
N PHE A 459 -2.57 -21.59 -17.30
CA PHE A 459 -3.68 -22.54 -17.32
C PHE A 459 -4.57 -22.33 -16.11
N SER A 460 -5.88 -22.37 -16.29
CA SER A 460 -6.90 -22.38 -15.22
C SER A 460 -6.98 -21.14 -14.31
N PHE A 461 -6.10 -20.14 -14.42
CA PHE A 461 -6.18 -18.86 -13.70
C PHE A 461 -6.18 -17.68 -14.67
N ASN A 462 -6.75 -16.57 -14.22
CA ASN A 462 -6.56 -15.27 -14.86
C ASN A 462 -5.22 -14.65 -14.43
N TYR A 463 -4.69 -13.76 -15.26
CA TYR A 463 -3.39 -13.11 -15.05
C TYR A 463 -3.44 -11.63 -15.42
N LYS A 464 -2.74 -10.82 -14.62
CA LYS A 464 -2.39 -9.43 -14.95
C LYS A 464 -1.04 -9.08 -14.34
N SER A 465 -0.14 -8.54 -15.15
CA SER A 465 1.12 -7.99 -14.64
C SER A 465 0.84 -6.75 -13.79
N LEU A 466 1.58 -6.62 -12.67
CA LEU A 466 1.60 -5.43 -11.84
C LEU A 466 2.94 -4.72 -12.03
N THR A 467 2.88 -3.42 -12.30
CA THR A 467 4.06 -2.60 -12.57
C THR A 467 4.17 -1.44 -11.55
N PRO A 468 4.44 -1.75 -10.27
CA PRO A 468 4.37 -0.76 -9.18
C PRO A 468 5.30 0.44 -9.40
N TYR A 469 6.45 0.23 -10.06
CA TYR A 469 7.45 1.27 -10.35
C TYR A 469 7.57 1.61 -11.84
N ALA A 470 6.59 1.22 -12.66
CA ALA A 470 6.52 1.41 -14.13
C ALA A 470 7.67 0.83 -14.98
N ALA A 471 8.85 0.56 -14.41
CA ALA A 471 10.05 0.10 -15.10
C ALA A 471 10.32 -1.42 -14.95
N ILE A 472 9.70 -2.08 -13.97
CA ILE A 472 9.96 -3.49 -13.65
C ILE A 472 8.62 -4.25 -13.67
N ASN A 473 8.56 -5.29 -14.51
CA ASN A 473 7.40 -6.16 -14.72
C ASN A 473 7.64 -7.55 -14.09
N ASP A 474 8.31 -7.60 -12.95
CA ASP A 474 8.67 -8.84 -12.25
C ASP A 474 7.54 -9.39 -11.37
N THR A 475 6.40 -8.70 -11.33
CA THR A 475 5.30 -9.01 -10.43
C THR A 475 4.03 -9.29 -11.22
N ALA A 476 3.35 -10.36 -10.82
CA ALA A 476 2.15 -10.86 -11.47
C ALA A 476 1.04 -11.10 -10.45
N MET A 477 -0.16 -10.63 -10.77
CA MET A 477 -1.39 -10.95 -10.07
C MET A 477 -2.12 -12.08 -10.81
N LEU A 478 -2.48 -13.11 -10.07
CA LEU A 478 -3.22 -14.29 -10.51
C LEU A 478 -4.53 -14.38 -9.71
N TRP A 479 -5.63 -14.77 -10.35
CA TRP A 479 -6.90 -15.00 -9.66
C TRP A 479 -7.75 -16.05 -10.35
N GLY A 480 -8.75 -16.58 -9.63
CA GLY A 480 -9.66 -17.59 -10.17
C GLY A 480 -10.52 -17.09 -11.33
N VAL A 481 -10.93 -18.02 -12.19
CA VAL A 481 -11.91 -17.83 -13.25
C VAL A 481 -13.31 -17.93 -12.65
N LYS A 482 -14.15 -16.92 -12.93
CA LYS A 482 -15.54 -16.85 -12.43
C LYS A 482 -16.31 -18.12 -12.81
N PHE A 483 -17.06 -18.67 -11.86
CA PHE A 483 -17.85 -19.91 -12.01
C PHE A 483 -17.03 -21.19 -12.25
N TYR A 484 -15.71 -21.16 -12.03
CA TYR A 484 -14.85 -22.35 -12.17
C TYR A 484 -14.01 -22.60 -10.91
N ASN A 485 -13.14 -21.66 -10.56
CA ASN A 485 -12.26 -21.77 -9.39
C ASN A 485 -12.07 -20.42 -8.68
N ASP A 486 -13.02 -19.51 -8.84
CA ASP A 486 -13.11 -18.23 -8.11
C ASP A 486 -13.51 -18.38 -6.64
N LEU A 487 -13.94 -19.58 -6.24
CA LEU A 487 -14.22 -19.96 -4.86
C LEU A 487 -13.23 -21.03 -4.40
N LEU A 488 -12.39 -20.69 -3.43
CA LEU A 488 -11.56 -21.63 -2.69
C LEU A 488 -12.30 -22.07 -1.43
N MET A 489 -12.80 -23.30 -1.46
CA MET A 489 -13.57 -23.90 -0.37
C MET A 489 -12.71 -24.09 0.90
N GLN A 490 -13.39 -24.23 2.03
CA GLN A 490 -12.82 -24.64 3.32
C GLN A 490 -12.01 -25.94 3.23
N ALA A 491 -11.27 -26.23 4.29
CA ALA A 491 -10.43 -27.43 4.38
C ALA A 491 -11.19 -28.72 4.06
N GLY A 492 -10.57 -29.55 3.23
CA GLY A 492 -11.11 -30.82 2.74
C GLY A 492 -10.64 -31.15 1.32
N PRO A 493 -11.21 -32.19 0.68
CA PRO A 493 -10.77 -32.67 -0.65
C PRO A 493 -10.88 -31.62 -1.77
N LEU A 494 -11.82 -30.68 -1.64
CA LEU A 494 -12.05 -29.57 -2.59
C LEU A 494 -11.45 -28.24 -2.11
N GLY A 495 -10.70 -28.25 -1.01
CA GLY A 495 -10.06 -27.07 -0.42
C GLY A 495 -8.77 -26.66 -1.12
N ASN A 496 -8.62 -26.93 -2.42
CA ASN A 496 -7.44 -26.52 -3.17
C ASN A 496 -7.77 -26.03 -4.59
N VAL A 497 -6.92 -25.14 -5.11
CA VAL A 497 -6.95 -24.70 -6.50
C VAL A 497 -5.55 -24.82 -7.08
N GLN A 498 -5.47 -25.18 -8.36
CA GLN A 498 -4.21 -25.47 -9.03
C GLN A 498 -4.16 -24.80 -10.40
N SER A 499 -2.96 -24.38 -10.79
CA SER A 499 -2.68 -23.80 -12.09
C SER A 499 -1.29 -24.21 -12.55
N GLU A 500 -1.10 -24.20 -13.86
CA GLU A 500 0.21 -24.35 -14.47
C GLU A 500 0.60 -23.05 -15.17
N LEU A 501 1.87 -22.68 -15.05
CA LEU A 501 2.49 -21.52 -15.68
C LEU A 501 3.56 -22.01 -16.63
N LEU A 502 3.51 -21.57 -17.88
CA LEU A 502 4.53 -21.82 -18.89
C LEU A 502 5.28 -20.53 -19.16
N PHE A 503 6.57 -20.57 -18.89
CA PHE A 503 7.46 -19.45 -19.05
C PHE A 503 8.43 -19.72 -20.19
N ARG A 504 8.71 -18.71 -21.00
CA ARG A 504 9.81 -18.74 -21.95
C ARG A 504 11.12 -18.55 -21.20
N LYS A 505 12.15 -19.27 -21.62
CA LYS A 505 13.53 -19.10 -21.13
C LYS A 505 14.17 -17.97 -21.92
N ASP A 506 14.58 -16.94 -21.22
CA ASP A 506 15.53 -15.98 -21.76
C ASP A 506 16.96 -16.49 -21.47
N LYS A 507 17.79 -16.55 -22.51
CA LYS A 507 19.17 -17.04 -22.42
C LYS A 507 20.05 -16.16 -21.54
N SER A 508 19.69 -14.89 -21.36
CA SER A 508 20.50 -13.95 -20.58
C SER A 508 20.22 -14.00 -19.07
N THR A 509 19.01 -14.42 -18.68
CA THR A 509 18.55 -14.37 -17.28
C THR A 509 18.22 -15.74 -16.69
N PHE A 510 17.83 -16.72 -17.49
CA PHE A 510 17.42 -18.03 -17.00
C PHE A 510 18.62 -18.82 -16.46
N THR A 511 18.56 -19.17 -15.18
CA THR A 511 19.54 -20.04 -14.53
C THR A 511 18.86 -20.99 -13.55
N PHE A 512 19.46 -22.14 -13.30
CA PHE A 512 19.09 -23.05 -12.23
C PHE A 512 19.86 -22.79 -10.94
N GLU A 513 20.83 -21.88 -10.99
CA GLU A 513 21.65 -21.54 -9.83
C GLU A 513 20.86 -20.80 -8.75
N LYS A 514 21.24 -21.05 -7.49
CA LYS A 514 20.80 -20.28 -6.32
C LYS A 514 19.28 -20.17 -6.18
N GLY A 515 18.54 -21.18 -6.67
CA GLY A 515 17.09 -21.22 -6.56
C GLY A 515 16.35 -20.18 -7.40
N TRP A 516 16.94 -19.70 -8.50
CA TRP A 516 16.35 -18.67 -9.35
C TRP A 516 14.94 -18.99 -9.87
N ALA A 517 14.61 -20.27 -10.09
CA ALA A 517 13.28 -20.71 -10.56
C ALA A 517 12.16 -20.60 -9.51
N PHE A 518 12.50 -20.19 -8.28
CA PHE A 518 11.55 -19.99 -7.18
C PHE A 518 11.24 -18.50 -7.00
N PRO A 519 10.01 -18.16 -6.61
CA PRO A 519 9.61 -16.77 -6.45
C PRO A 519 10.36 -16.10 -5.31
N ARG A 520 10.51 -14.78 -5.39
CA ARG A 520 11.14 -13.97 -4.35
C ARG A 520 10.17 -13.66 -3.23
N ARG A 521 8.90 -13.37 -3.58
CA ARG A 521 7.80 -13.08 -2.65
C ARG A 521 6.49 -13.60 -3.21
N ILE A 522 5.60 -14.00 -2.30
CA ILE A 522 4.23 -14.42 -2.62
C ILE A 522 3.30 -13.73 -1.65
N TYR A 523 2.22 -13.16 -2.18
CA TYR A 523 1.13 -12.58 -1.39
C TYR A 523 -0.17 -13.30 -1.73
N PHE A 524 -0.96 -13.63 -0.71
CA PHE A 524 -2.28 -14.22 -0.88
C PHE A 524 -3.35 -13.25 -0.34
N ASN A 525 -4.29 -12.82 -1.17
CA ASN A 525 -5.31 -11.82 -0.85
C ASN A 525 -4.77 -10.50 -0.26
N GLY A 526 -3.51 -10.17 -0.54
CA GLY A 526 -2.83 -9.03 0.07
C GLY A 526 -1.79 -9.39 1.11
N ASP A 527 -1.94 -10.50 1.81
CA ASP A 527 -1.07 -10.84 2.94
C ASP A 527 0.23 -11.48 2.45
N ASN A 528 1.36 -11.02 2.99
CA ASN A 528 2.68 -11.55 2.64
C ASN A 528 2.87 -12.95 3.23
N CYS A 529 3.09 -13.95 2.38
CA CYS A 529 3.29 -15.32 2.83
C CYS A 529 4.75 -15.55 3.24
N VAL A 530 4.94 -16.30 4.31
CA VAL A 530 6.29 -16.63 4.78
C VAL A 530 6.94 -17.66 3.84
N MET A 531 8.07 -17.26 3.28
CA MET A 531 8.90 -18.10 2.42
C MET A 531 9.87 -18.95 3.27
N PRO A 532 10.19 -20.19 2.86
CA PRO A 532 11.30 -20.94 3.42
C PRO A 532 12.63 -20.19 3.25
N PRO A 533 13.66 -20.47 4.07
CA PRO A 533 14.94 -19.81 3.92
C PRO A 533 15.64 -20.27 2.62
N PRO A 534 16.35 -19.39 1.89
CA PRO A 534 16.89 -19.69 0.55
C PRO A 534 17.88 -20.85 0.48
N ASP A 535 18.60 -21.12 1.57
CA ASP A 535 19.51 -22.26 1.75
C ASP A 535 18.80 -23.62 1.67
N SER A 536 17.51 -23.65 2.04
CA SER A 536 16.69 -24.85 1.99
C SER A 536 16.09 -25.15 0.63
N TYR A 537 16.21 -24.24 -0.37
CA TYR A 537 15.50 -24.38 -1.64
C TYR A 537 15.88 -25.67 -2.38
N PRO A 538 14.92 -26.35 -3.05
CA PRO A 538 15.21 -27.57 -3.76
C PRO A 538 16.29 -27.34 -4.83
N TRP A 539 17.33 -28.17 -4.83
CA TRP A 539 18.36 -28.13 -5.86
C TRP A 539 17.78 -28.33 -7.27
N LEU A 540 18.37 -27.62 -8.23
CA LEU A 540 18.06 -27.69 -9.65
C LEU A 540 19.33 -28.11 -10.39
N PRO A 541 19.24 -29.01 -11.39
CA PRO A 541 20.41 -29.57 -12.03
C PRO A 541 21.11 -28.51 -12.88
N ASN A 542 22.34 -28.15 -12.50
CA ASN A 542 23.21 -27.27 -13.29
C ASN A 542 23.89 -28.01 -14.46
N ALA A 543 23.83 -29.33 -14.47
CA ALA A 543 24.43 -30.16 -15.50
C ALA A 543 23.49 -31.32 -15.88
N THR A 544 23.32 -31.54 -17.17
CA THR A 544 22.91 -32.86 -17.67
C THR A 544 24.06 -33.82 -17.39
N SER A 545 23.77 -35.02 -16.87
CA SER A 545 24.71 -36.12 -17.01
C SER A 545 24.87 -36.36 -18.51
N ARG A 546 25.93 -35.84 -19.12
CA ARG A 546 26.37 -36.38 -20.40
C ARG A 546 26.68 -37.83 -20.09
N THR A 547 25.84 -38.76 -20.58
CA THR A 547 26.32 -40.10 -20.85
C THR A 547 27.48 -39.93 -21.81
N SER A 548 28.69 -39.85 -21.26
CA SER A 548 29.91 -39.90 -22.03
C SER A 548 29.89 -41.28 -22.64
N THR A 549 29.39 -41.40 -23.87
CA THR A 549 29.67 -42.56 -24.70
C THR A 549 31.18 -42.57 -24.83
N SER A 550 31.84 -43.34 -23.98
CA SER A 550 33.28 -43.41 -23.92
C SER A 550 33.76 -43.80 -25.31
N LEU A 551 34.63 -42.99 -25.90
CA LEU A 551 35.23 -43.28 -27.19
C LEU A 551 35.93 -44.66 -27.15
N LEU A 552 36.41 -45.03 -25.95
CA LEU A 552 36.94 -46.35 -25.62
C LEU A 552 35.88 -47.46 -25.71
N THR A 553 34.65 -47.25 -25.24
CA THR A 553 33.56 -48.22 -25.43
C THR A 553 33.16 -48.39 -26.89
N LEU A 554 33.16 -47.32 -27.68
CA LEU A 554 32.93 -47.40 -29.14
C LEU A 554 34.05 -48.15 -29.85
N ILE A 555 35.32 -47.88 -29.50
CA ILE A 555 36.49 -48.59 -30.04
C ILE A 555 36.45 -50.08 -29.66
N MET A 556 36.08 -50.42 -28.42
CA MET A 556 35.99 -51.82 -27.96
C MET A 556 34.86 -52.58 -28.66
N VAL A 557 33.70 -51.94 -28.90
CA VAL A 557 32.63 -52.53 -29.70
C VAL A 557 33.08 -52.74 -31.15
N LEU A 558 33.77 -51.77 -31.75
CA LEU A 558 34.29 -51.88 -33.11
C LEU A 558 35.35 -53.00 -33.24
N LEU A 559 36.28 -53.09 -32.29
CA LEU A 559 37.29 -54.15 -32.22
C LEU A 559 36.66 -55.53 -32.03
N SER A 560 35.64 -55.64 -31.17
CA SER A 560 34.92 -56.90 -30.99
C SER A 560 34.17 -57.34 -32.26
N ALA A 561 33.60 -56.40 -33.01
CA ALA A 561 32.95 -56.68 -34.29
C ALA A 561 33.98 -57.12 -35.36
N LEU A 562 35.15 -56.48 -35.42
CA LEU A 562 36.25 -56.86 -36.31
C LEU A 562 36.83 -58.25 -35.98
N LEU A 563 36.96 -58.58 -34.69
CA LEU A 563 37.39 -59.92 -34.27
C LEU A 563 36.36 -61.00 -34.63
N LEU A 564 35.07 -60.70 -34.50
CA LEU A 564 34.00 -61.61 -34.92
C LEU A 564 33.92 -61.80 -36.45
N LEU A 565 34.22 -60.75 -37.22
CA LEU A 565 34.32 -60.83 -38.69
C LEU A 565 35.53 -61.65 -39.15
N ASN A 566 36.66 -61.57 -38.44
CA ASN A 566 37.87 -62.34 -38.75
C ASN A 566 37.85 -63.79 -38.22
N ALA A 567 36.90 -64.14 -37.34
CA ALA A 567 36.71 -65.51 -36.86
C ALA A 567 35.79 -66.35 -37.77
N HIS A 568 35.22 -65.73 -38.81
CA HIS A 568 34.33 -66.37 -39.78
C HIS A 568 34.90 -66.49 -41.21
N VAL A 569 36.21 -66.30 -41.36
CA VAL A 569 37.02 -66.65 -42.55
C VAL A 569 37.99 -67.74 -42.12
#